data_AF-A0A176VLB3-F1
#
_entry.id   AF-A0A176VLB3-F1
#
_cell.length_a   1.000
_cell.length_b   1.000
_cell.length_c   1.000
_cell.angle_alpha   90.00
_cell.angle_beta   90.00
_cell.angle_gamma   90.00
#
_symmetry.space_group_name_H-M   'P 1'
#
loop_
_entity.id
_entity.type
_entity.pdbx_description
1 polymer ?
#
loop_
_entity_poly.entity_id
_entity_poly.type
_entity_poly.pdbx_seq_one_letter_code
_entity_poly.pdbx_strand_id
1 'polypeptide(L)'
;MKPVKPVFKLLDTGNAVLDREGSLFLEFAPPVAQRQYDWNSKQIFALSVMELGTLVGLAPGESCEFYHDPNMGKSDAGKIRKSLKVNPMKDEDGYYFNLNRQSHSRFMANLLESTFELNKTVRLHVVTSILSCVQYIIPYLMGWHVFVDPSTVDDFLADDEPVGSMTTKNEWDK
;
A
#
# COMPACT_ATOMS: atom_id res chain seq x y z
N MET A 1 -6.60 -0.63 -8.37
CA MET A 1 -5.45 -0.26 -7.52
C MET A 1 -5.33 1.25 -7.56
N LYS A 2 -5.09 1.92 -6.44
CA LYS A 2 -5.04 3.39 -6.38
C LYS A 2 -3.83 3.84 -5.54
N PRO A 3 -2.85 4.54 -6.12
CA PRO A 3 -1.75 5.14 -5.35
C PRO A 3 -2.28 6.22 -4.41
N VAL A 4 -1.69 6.29 -3.22
CA VAL A 4 -1.89 7.34 -2.23
C VAL A 4 -0.57 8.06 -2.09
N LYS A 5 -0.58 9.37 -2.33
CA LYS A 5 0.62 10.19 -2.33
C LYS A 5 1.28 10.22 -0.94
N PRO A 6 2.62 10.34 -0.88
CA PRO A 6 3.31 10.70 0.35
C PRO A 6 2.84 12.05 0.88
N VAL A 7 3.12 12.30 2.16
CA VAL A 7 2.85 13.57 2.83
C VAL A 7 4.18 14.16 3.25
N PHE A 8 4.37 15.45 2.97
CA PHE A 8 5.53 16.24 3.40
C PHE A 8 5.09 17.30 4.40
N LYS A 9 5.98 17.69 5.32
CA LYS A 9 5.83 18.88 6.15
C LYS A 9 6.87 19.90 5.75
N LEU A 10 6.46 21.16 5.73
CA LEU A 10 7.39 22.27 5.68
C LEU A 10 7.99 22.50 7.06
N LEU A 11 9.30 22.67 7.13
CA LEU A 11 10.02 23.10 8.32
C LEU A 11 10.09 24.63 8.36
N ASP A 12 10.32 25.20 9.55
CA ASP A 12 10.53 26.64 9.73
C ASP A 12 11.73 27.18 8.92
N THR A 13 12.62 26.29 8.48
CA THR A 13 13.76 26.62 7.62
C THR A 13 13.40 26.74 6.13
N GLY A 14 12.14 26.53 5.75
CA GLY A 14 11.68 26.51 4.36
C GLY A 14 11.87 25.17 3.65
N ASN A 15 12.54 24.19 4.29
CA ASN A 15 12.75 22.88 3.70
C ASN A 15 11.54 21.95 3.91
N ALA A 16 11.23 21.13 2.91
CA ALA A 16 10.24 20.05 3.04
C ALA A 16 10.89 18.75 3.53
N VAL A 17 10.26 18.09 4.48
CA VAL A 17 10.66 16.75 4.96
C VAL A 17 9.49 15.79 4.80
N LEU A 18 9.79 14.55 4.38
CA LEU A 18 8.80 13.48 4.29
C LEU A 18 8.25 13.15 5.69
N ASP A 19 6.95 13.36 5.89
CA ASP A 19 6.23 12.96 7.11
C ASP A 19 5.82 11.49 7.07
N ARG A 20 5.23 11.12 5.94
CA ARG A 20 4.58 9.84 5.76
C ARG A 20 4.75 9.39 4.33
N GLU A 21 5.26 8.18 4.15
CA GLU A 21 5.31 7.54 2.85
C GLU A 21 3.92 7.42 2.21
N GLY A 22 3.93 7.33 0.89
CA GLY A 22 2.76 6.93 0.13
C GLY A 22 2.39 5.47 0.40
N SER A 23 1.25 5.06 -0.14
CA SER A 23 0.81 3.66 -0.09
C SER A 23 0.03 3.31 -1.36
N LEU A 24 -0.26 2.03 -1.56
CA LEU A 24 -1.08 1.58 -2.67
C LEU A 24 -2.35 0.90 -2.16
N PHE A 25 -3.50 1.45 -2.49
CA PHE A 25 -4.78 0.86 -2.11
C PHE A 25 -5.18 -0.23 -3.10
N LEU A 26 -5.39 -1.43 -2.58
CA LEU A 26 -6.08 -2.51 -3.24
C LEU A 26 -7.54 -2.49 -2.83
N GLU A 27 -8.43 -2.40 -3.81
CA GLU A 27 -9.88 -2.33 -3.59
C GLU A 27 -10.53 -3.59 -4.12
N PHE A 28 -11.27 -4.27 -3.27
CA PHE A 28 -11.95 -5.53 -3.58
C PHE A 28 -13.45 -5.34 -3.38
N ALA A 29 -14.22 -5.46 -4.46
CA ALA A 29 -15.68 -5.36 -4.43
C ALA A 29 -16.32 -6.76 -4.61
N PRO A 30 -17.34 -7.10 -3.81
CA PRO A 30 -18.08 -8.35 -3.99
C PRO A 30 -18.89 -8.33 -5.30
N PRO A 31 -19.02 -9.48 -5.99
CA PRO A 31 -19.87 -9.59 -7.17
C PRO A 31 -21.35 -9.56 -6.76
N VAL A 32 -22.18 -8.86 -7.53
CA VAL A 32 -23.65 -8.86 -7.36
C VAL A 32 -24.39 -9.51 -8.52
N ALA A 33 -23.79 -9.50 -9.72
CA ALA A 33 -24.28 -10.20 -10.89
C ALA A 33 -23.10 -10.46 -11.86
N GLN A 34 -23.37 -11.07 -13.01
CA GLN A 34 -22.35 -11.30 -14.03
C GLN A 34 -21.72 -9.96 -14.46
N ARG A 35 -20.42 -9.79 -14.19
CA ARG A 35 -19.64 -8.57 -14.46
C ARG A 35 -20.15 -7.31 -13.75
N GLN A 36 -20.94 -7.44 -12.68
CA GLN A 36 -21.38 -6.33 -11.84
C GLN A 36 -20.86 -6.53 -10.41
N TYR A 37 -20.39 -5.45 -9.79
CA TYR A 37 -19.77 -5.47 -8.48
C TYR A 37 -20.35 -4.37 -7.61
N ASP A 38 -20.59 -4.66 -6.33
CA ASP A 38 -21.04 -3.67 -5.36
C ASP A 38 -19.83 -2.92 -4.78
N TRP A 39 -19.52 -1.77 -5.40
CA TRP A 39 -18.43 -0.91 -4.95
C TRP A 39 -18.73 -0.14 -3.65
N ASN A 40 -19.99 -0.09 -3.20
CA ASN A 40 -20.34 0.53 -1.91
C ASN A 40 -19.92 -0.37 -0.74
N SER A 41 -19.96 -1.69 -0.94
CA SER A 41 -19.51 -2.68 0.05
C SER A 41 -18.05 -3.11 -0.14
N LYS A 42 -17.26 -2.35 -0.91
CA LYS A 42 -15.86 -2.68 -1.18
C LYS A 42 -15.02 -2.72 0.10
N GLN A 43 -14.01 -3.59 0.10
CA GLN A 43 -12.98 -3.61 1.11
C GLN A 43 -11.68 -3.06 0.55
N ILE A 44 -10.97 -2.30 1.39
CA ILE A 44 -9.68 -1.68 1.04
C ILE A 44 -8.58 -2.31 1.90
N PHE A 45 -7.48 -2.68 1.27
CA PHE A 45 -6.23 -3.06 1.91
C PHE A 45 -5.14 -2.11 1.40
N ALA A 46 -4.48 -1.38 2.30
CA ALA A 46 -3.40 -0.46 1.93
C ALA A 46 -2.08 -1.23 1.97
N LEU A 47 -1.25 -1.17 0.94
CA LEU A 47 0.10 -1.70 0.97
C LEU A 47 1.09 -0.56 1.21
N SER A 48 1.90 -0.69 2.25
CA SER A 48 3.07 0.17 2.49
C SER A 48 4.17 -0.09 1.46
N VAL A 49 5.15 0.81 1.37
CA VAL A 49 6.32 0.64 0.48
C VAL A 49 7.03 -0.69 0.74
N MET A 50 7.17 -1.07 2.01
CA MET A 50 7.81 -2.34 2.39
C MET A 50 7.04 -3.56 1.89
N GLU A 51 5.71 -3.58 2.08
CA GLU A 51 4.87 -4.69 1.60
C GLU A 51 4.83 -4.76 0.07
N LEU A 52 4.88 -3.61 -0.60
CA LEU A 52 5.05 -3.54 -2.05
C LEU A 52 6.40 -4.11 -2.49
N GLY A 53 7.47 -3.85 -1.73
CA GLY A 53 8.78 -4.46 -1.93
C GLY A 53 8.71 -5.98 -1.81
N THR A 54 8.03 -6.52 -0.79
CA THR A 54 7.79 -7.97 -0.66
C THR A 54 7.01 -8.53 -1.85
N LEU A 55 5.96 -7.83 -2.29
CA LEU A 55 5.13 -8.27 -3.43
C LEU A 55 5.94 -8.30 -4.75
N VAL A 56 6.81 -7.31 -4.97
CA VAL A 56 7.69 -7.25 -6.15
C VAL A 56 8.80 -8.29 -6.08
N GLY A 57 9.30 -8.58 -4.88
CA GLY A 57 10.39 -9.52 -4.64
C GLY A 57 9.97 -11.00 -4.61
N LEU A 58 8.67 -11.31 -4.75
CA LEU A 58 8.18 -12.68 -4.80
C LEU A 58 8.83 -13.47 -5.94
N ALA A 59 9.53 -14.55 -5.61
CA ALA A 59 9.99 -15.47 -6.64
C ALA A 59 8.82 -16.29 -7.21
N PRO A 60 8.96 -16.86 -8.43
CA PRO A 60 7.94 -17.75 -8.98
C PRO A 60 7.61 -18.90 -8.03
N GLY A 61 6.33 -19.10 -7.73
CA GLY A 61 5.87 -20.15 -6.83
C GLY A 61 5.93 -19.80 -5.34
N GLU A 62 6.39 -18.60 -4.97
CA GLU A 62 6.36 -18.14 -3.59
C GLU A 62 5.02 -17.51 -3.22
N SER A 63 4.77 -17.42 -1.92
CA SER A 63 3.57 -16.78 -1.36
C SER A 63 3.97 -15.70 -0.36
N CYS A 64 3.12 -14.68 -0.20
CA CYS A 64 3.27 -13.71 0.87
C CYS A 64 1.94 -13.45 1.56
N GLU A 65 2.02 -12.98 2.82
CA GLU A 65 0.84 -12.59 3.58
C GLU A 65 1.11 -11.32 4.38
N PHE A 66 0.12 -10.44 4.41
CA PHE A 66 0.16 -9.17 5.13
C PHE A 66 -0.99 -9.11 6.14
N TYR A 67 -0.74 -8.52 7.32
CA TYR A 67 -1.69 -8.44 8.42
C TYR A 67 -1.84 -7.01 8.92
N HIS A 68 -3.07 -6.49 8.89
CA HIS A 68 -3.37 -5.11 9.25
C HIS A 68 -4.44 -5.05 10.32
N ASP A 69 -4.22 -4.22 11.34
CA ASP A 69 -5.24 -3.78 12.28
C ASP A 69 -5.37 -2.25 12.18
N PRO A 70 -6.48 -1.74 11.59
CA PRO A 70 -6.69 -0.30 11.43
C PRO A 70 -6.70 0.50 12.74
N ASN A 71 -6.92 -0.17 13.87
CA ASN A 71 -7.00 0.42 15.19
C ASN A 71 -5.76 0.08 16.04
N MET A 72 -4.70 -0.46 15.45
CA MET A 72 -3.45 -0.72 16.18
C MET A 72 -2.98 0.56 16.90
N GLY A 73 -2.63 0.43 18.18
CA GLY A 73 -2.23 1.55 19.03
C GLY A 73 -3.38 2.45 19.53
N LYS A 74 -4.64 2.12 19.21
CA LYS A 74 -5.84 2.82 19.72
C LYS A 74 -6.63 1.92 20.68
N SER A 75 -7.64 2.48 21.34
CA SER A 75 -8.51 1.76 22.28
C SER A 75 -9.25 0.57 21.68
N ASP A 76 -9.42 0.57 20.35
CA ASP A 76 -10.16 -0.45 19.61
C ASP A 76 -9.25 -1.46 18.88
N ALA A 77 -7.96 -1.51 19.26
CA ALA A 77 -7.02 -2.50 18.76
C ALA A 77 -7.57 -3.94 18.96
N GLY A 78 -7.33 -4.79 17.98
CA GLY A 78 -7.75 -6.19 17.91
C GLY A 78 -9.18 -6.39 17.43
N LYS A 79 -10.02 -5.34 17.41
CA LYS A 79 -11.43 -5.45 16.98
C LYS A 79 -11.60 -5.67 15.49
N ILE A 80 -10.70 -5.14 14.65
CA ILE A 80 -10.71 -5.38 13.21
C ILE A 80 -9.35 -5.93 12.80
N ARG A 81 -9.36 -7.05 12.10
CA ARG A 81 -8.15 -7.65 11.53
C ARG A 81 -8.37 -7.87 10.05
N LYS A 82 -7.42 -7.45 9.24
CA LYS A 82 -7.39 -7.72 7.81
C LYS A 82 -6.17 -8.56 7.51
N SER A 83 -6.31 -9.58 6.67
CA SER A 83 -5.18 -10.24 6.06
C SER A 83 -5.32 -10.29 4.54
N LEU A 84 -4.20 -10.11 3.86
CA LEU A 84 -4.11 -10.26 2.41
C LEU A 84 -3.07 -11.34 2.13
N LYS A 85 -3.53 -12.47 1.57
CA LYS A 85 -2.66 -13.56 1.12
C LYS A 85 -2.53 -13.51 -0.39
N VAL A 86 -1.30 -13.69 -0.86
CA VAL A 86 -0.97 -13.85 -2.28
C VAL A 86 -0.30 -15.22 -2.43
N ASN A 87 -0.95 -16.15 -3.11
CA ASN A 87 -0.45 -17.53 -3.29
C ASN A 87 -0.39 -17.88 -4.78
N PRO A 88 0.58 -18.68 -5.25
CA PRO A 88 0.64 -19.11 -6.63
C PRO A 88 -0.51 -20.08 -6.95
N MET A 89 -0.92 -20.11 -8.21
CA MET A 89 -1.83 -21.13 -8.71
C MET A 89 -1.09 -22.45 -8.96
N LYS A 90 -1.79 -23.59 -8.85
CA LYS A 90 -1.20 -24.93 -9.04
C LYS A 90 -0.67 -25.18 -10.46
N ASP A 91 -1.25 -24.50 -11.43
CA ASP A 91 -0.89 -24.52 -12.85
C ASP A 91 0.17 -23.46 -13.21
N GLU A 92 0.65 -22.70 -12.22
CA GLU A 92 1.66 -21.64 -12.36
C GLU A 92 1.27 -20.49 -13.33
N ASP A 93 0.01 -20.43 -13.79
CA ASP A 93 -0.50 -19.37 -14.70
C ASP A 93 -1.04 -18.14 -13.95
N GLY A 94 -0.64 -17.94 -12.70
CA GLY A 94 -1.03 -16.76 -11.94
C GLY A 94 -1.01 -16.92 -10.44
N TYR A 95 -1.74 -16.04 -9.77
CA TYR A 95 -1.81 -15.94 -8.32
C TYR A 95 -3.25 -15.77 -7.81
N TYR A 96 -3.52 -16.26 -6.62
CA TYR A 96 -4.70 -15.97 -5.83
C TYR A 96 -4.43 -14.83 -4.87
N PHE A 97 -5.23 -13.77 -4.96
CA PHE A 97 -5.31 -12.71 -3.97
C PHE A 97 -6.52 -12.98 -3.09
N ASN A 98 -6.28 -13.29 -1.83
CA ASN A 98 -7.30 -13.54 -0.81
C ASN A 98 -7.28 -12.42 0.21
N LEU A 99 -8.33 -11.60 0.22
CA LEU A 99 -8.55 -10.59 1.26
C LEU A 99 -9.53 -11.15 2.28
N ASN A 100 -9.08 -11.27 3.53
CA ASN A 100 -9.91 -11.59 4.67
C ASN A 100 -10.03 -10.37 5.58
N ARG A 101 -11.25 -10.05 6.04
CA ARG A 101 -11.52 -9.08 7.09
C ARG A 101 -12.35 -9.74 8.18
N GLN A 102 -11.80 -9.81 9.38
CA GLN A 102 -12.48 -10.23 10.59
C GLN A 102 -12.82 -9.00 11.43
N SER A 103 -14.04 -8.96 11.95
CA SER A 103 -14.48 -7.95 12.90
C SER A 103 -15.02 -8.64 14.14
N HIS A 104 -14.53 -8.23 15.30
CA HIS A 104 -14.96 -8.66 16.62
C HIS A 104 -15.68 -7.49 17.27
N SER A 105 -17.00 -7.60 17.41
CA SER A 105 -17.82 -6.61 18.11
C SER A 105 -18.35 -7.21 19.40
N ARG A 106 -18.43 -6.42 20.47
CA ARG A 106 -19.13 -6.82 21.69
C ARG A 106 -20.49 -6.14 21.70
N PHE A 107 -21.56 -6.93 21.69
CA PHE A 107 -22.91 -6.44 21.92
C PHE A 107 -23.51 -7.16 23.12
N MET A 108 -23.85 -6.40 24.16
CA MET A 108 -24.58 -6.87 25.35
C MET A 108 -24.03 -8.20 25.90
N ALA A 109 -22.73 -8.23 26.21
CA ALA A 109 -21.93 -9.35 26.72
C ALA A 109 -21.58 -10.50 25.75
N ASN A 110 -22.13 -10.54 24.53
CA ASN A 110 -21.75 -11.53 23.51
C ASN A 110 -20.67 -11.00 22.56
N LEU A 111 -19.70 -11.85 22.22
CA LEU A 111 -18.74 -11.61 21.14
C LEU A 111 -19.42 -11.99 19.82
N LEU A 112 -19.62 -10.99 18.95
CA LEU A 112 -20.09 -11.18 17.58
C LEU A 112 -18.88 -11.10 16.65
N GLU A 113 -18.62 -12.19 15.94
CA GLU A 113 -17.57 -12.28 14.93
C GLU A 113 -18.20 -12.22 13.55
N SER A 114 -17.72 -11.31 12.70
CA SER A 114 -18.09 -11.25 11.29
C SER A 114 -16.85 -11.39 10.44
N THR A 115 -16.87 -12.34 9.51
CA THR A 115 -15.78 -12.57 8.55
C THR A 115 -16.27 -12.21 7.16
N PHE A 116 -15.45 -11.45 6.43
CA PHE A 116 -15.61 -11.14 5.03
C PHE A 116 -14.41 -11.69 4.27
N GLU A 117 -14.64 -12.45 3.21
CA GLU A 117 -13.58 -13.05 2.41
C GLU A 117 -13.83 -12.80 0.92
N LEU A 118 -12.81 -12.28 0.23
CA LEU A 118 -12.82 -12.14 -1.23
C LEU A 118 -11.59 -12.80 -1.83
N ASN A 119 -11.85 -13.76 -2.71
CA ASN A 119 -10.85 -14.47 -3.50
C ASN A 119 -10.87 -13.96 -4.93
N LYS A 120 -9.70 -13.59 -5.45
CA LYS A 120 -9.51 -13.19 -6.86
C LYS A 120 -8.33 -13.93 -7.47
N THR A 121 -8.60 -14.64 -8.55
CA THR A 121 -7.59 -15.22 -9.41
C THR A 121 -7.09 -14.15 -10.38
N VAL A 122 -5.77 -13.97 -10.44
CA VAL A 122 -5.11 -13.00 -11.30
C VAL A 122 -4.09 -13.75 -12.16
N ARG A 123 -4.31 -13.74 -13.47
CA ARG A 123 -3.45 -14.43 -14.45
C ARG A 123 -2.06 -13.82 -14.49
N LEU A 124 -1.06 -14.63 -14.85
CA LEU A 124 0.36 -14.25 -14.82
C LEU A 124 0.63 -12.92 -15.55
N HIS A 125 0.10 -12.74 -16.76
CA HIS A 125 0.29 -11.50 -17.54
C HIS A 125 -0.25 -10.24 -16.83
N VAL A 126 -1.34 -10.38 -16.06
CA VAL A 126 -1.90 -9.29 -15.26
C VAL A 126 -1.02 -9.03 -14.05
N VAL A 127 -0.54 -10.08 -13.38
CA VAL A 127 0.40 -9.96 -12.26
C VAL A 127 1.69 -9.25 -12.70
N THR A 128 2.31 -9.65 -13.80
CA THR A 128 3.51 -8.99 -14.34
C THR A 128 3.27 -7.51 -14.61
N SER A 129 2.11 -7.15 -15.18
CA SER A 129 1.74 -5.76 -15.43
C SER A 129 1.59 -4.99 -14.11
N ILE A 130 0.96 -5.58 -13.10
CA ILE A 130 0.83 -5.02 -11.76
C ILE A 130 2.21 -4.78 -11.14
N LEU A 131 3.11 -5.77 -11.16
CA LEU A 131 4.44 -5.66 -10.57
C LEU A 131 5.28 -4.57 -11.25
N SER A 132 5.18 -4.45 -12.58
CA SER A 132 5.84 -3.37 -13.33
C SER A 132 5.34 -1.99 -12.88
N CYS A 133 4.02 -1.81 -12.72
CA CYS A 133 3.47 -0.58 -12.18
C CYS A 133 3.92 -0.32 -10.74
N VAL A 134 3.99 -1.36 -9.89
CA VAL A 134 4.44 -1.23 -8.51
C VAL A 134 5.91 -0.79 -8.44
N GLN A 135 6.79 -1.42 -9.22
CA GLN A 135 8.20 -1.03 -9.33
C GLN A 135 8.35 0.43 -9.74
N TYR A 136 7.54 0.89 -10.70
CA TYR A 136 7.55 2.28 -11.15
C TYR A 136 7.12 3.26 -10.05
N ILE A 137 6.10 2.95 -9.25
CA ILE A 137 5.57 3.90 -8.26
C ILE A 137 6.35 3.92 -6.94
N ILE A 138 7.11 2.89 -6.58
CA ILE A 138 7.83 2.82 -5.29
C ILE A 138 8.67 4.09 -5.01
N PRO A 139 9.53 4.58 -5.93
CA PRO A 139 10.29 5.80 -5.71
C PRO A 139 9.40 7.04 -5.48
N TYR A 140 8.21 7.07 -6.09
CA TYR A 140 7.24 8.15 -5.89
C TYR A 140 6.60 8.08 -4.51
N LEU A 141 6.24 6.87 -4.05
CA LEU A 141 5.70 6.66 -2.70
C LEU A 141 6.73 6.99 -1.61
N MET A 142 8.01 6.76 -1.87
CA MET A 142 9.12 7.13 -0.98
C MET A 142 9.50 8.62 -1.03
N GLY A 143 8.90 9.41 -1.92
CA GLY A 143 9.24 10.82 -2.08
C GLY A 143 10.56 11.08 -2.83
N TRP A 144 11.20 10.08 -3.43
CA TRP A 144 12.49 10.26 -4.10
C TRP A 144 12.39 11.08 -5.39
N HIS A 145 11.23 11.06 -6.04
CA HIS A 145 10.93 11.93 -7.19
C HIS A 145 11.16 13.41 -6.90
N VAL A 146 10.84 13.87 -5.68
CA VAL A 146 11.10 15.24 -5.20
C VAL A 146 12.60 15.55 -5.11
N PHE A 147 13.42 14.55 -4.75
CA PHE A 147 14.87 14.73 -4.70
C PHE A 147 15.49 14.78 -6.11
N VAL A 148 14.97 13.96 -7.04
CA VAL A 148 15.48 13.89 -8.42
C VAL A 148 15.06 15.11 -9.23
N ASP A 149 13.84 15.60 -9.00
CA ASP A 149 13.29 16.79 -9.64
C ASP A 149 12.58 17.66 -8.60
N PRO A 150 13.29 18.61 -7.97
CA PRO A 150 12.72 19.51 -6.98
C PRO A 150 11.58 20.38 -7.50
N SER A 151 11.47 20.61 -8.83
CA SER A 151 10.34 21.35 -9.40
C SER A 151 9.01 20.61 -9.26
N THR A 152 9.05 19.29 -9.01
CA THR A 152 7.84 18.52 -8.67
C THR A 152 7.32 18.83 -7.27
N VAL A 153 8.11 19.51 -6.43
CA VAL A 153 7.67 20.02 -5.13
C VAL A 153 6.71 21.19 -5.31
N ASP A 154 6.90 22.04 -6.33
CA ASP A 154 6.04 23.21 -6.60
C ASP A 154 4.59 22.81 -6.88
N ASP A 155 4.37 21.61 -7.46
CA ASP A 155 3.04 21.00 -7.64
C ASP A 155 2.37 20.59 -6.30
N PHE A 156 3.14 20.51 -5.20
CA PHE A 156 2.70 20.13 -3.87
C PHE A 156 2.78 21.25 -2.82
N LEU A 157 3.67 22.21 -3.03
CA LEU A 157 4.02 23.31 -2.13
C LEU A 157 4.40 24.48 -3.03
N ALA A 158 3.44 25.33 -3.39
CA ALA A 158 3.76 26.58 -4.06
C ALA A 158 4.63 27.46 -3.14
N ASP A 159 5.91 27.63 -3.52
CA ASP A 159 6.79 28.82 -3.40
C ASP A 159 8.26 28.43 -3.14
N ASP A 160 9.02 28.34 -4.25
CA ASP A 160 10.40 28.76 -4.57
C ASP A 160 11.69 28.24 -3.86
N GLU A 161 12.69 28.06 -4.74
CA GLU A 161 14.17 27.95 -4.64
C GLU A 161 14.86 26.55 -4.51
N PRO A 162 16.03 26.35 -5.18
CA PRO A 162 16.55 25.04 -5.58
C PRO A 162 17.43 24.37 -4.52
N VAL A 163 17.26 23.05 -4.37
CA VAL A 163 18.03 22.21 -3.44
C VAL A 163 19.42 21.87 -4.00
N GLY A 164 20.45 22.15 -3.19
CA GLY A 164 21.87 22.15 -3.56
C GLY A 164 22.52 20.81 -3.89
N SER A 165 23.65 20.91 -4.60
CA SER A 165 24.55 19.86 -5.09
C SER A 165 25.07 18.92 -3.98
N MET A 166 24.88 17.62 -4.18
CA MET A 166 25.46 16.57 -3.34
C MET A 166 26.95 16.37 -3.70
N THR A 167 27.85 16.80 -2.80
CA THR A 167 29.29 16.51 -2.89
C THR A 167 29.67 15.44 -1.86
N THR A 168 30.72 14.65 -2.12
CA THR A 168 31.24 13.53 -1.29
C THR A 168 31.80 13.95 0.09
N LYS A 169 31.44 15.14 0.59
CA LYS A 169 31.96 15.69 1.85
C LYS A 169 31.45 14.96 3.10
N ASN A 170 30.32 14.25 3.03
CA ASN A 170 29.60 13.80 4.23
C ASN A 170 30.12 12.50 4.88
N GLU A 171 31.11 11.82 4.31
CA GLU A 171 31.67 10.59 4.93
C GLU A 171 32.80 10.85 5.93
N TRP A 172 33.47 12.01 5.84
CA TRP A 172 34.74 12.27 6.54
C TRP A 172 34.73 13.49 7.46
N ASP A 173 33.60 14.18 7.57
CA ASP A 173 33.42 15.27 8.52
C ASP A 173 33.13 14.67 9.92
N LYS A 174 34.20 14.46 10.69
CA LYS A 174 34.18 14.18 12.15
C LYS A 174 34.54 15.43 12.94
#